data_AF-A0AAW0L7I4-F1
#
_entry.id   AF-A0AAW0L7I4-F1
#
_cell.length_a   1.000
_cell.length_b   1.000
_cell.length_c   1.000
_cell.angle_alpha   90.00
_cell.angle_beta   90.00
_cell.angle_gamma   90.00
#
_symmetry.space_group_name_H-M   'P 1'
#
loop_
_entity.id
_entity.type
_entity.pdbx_description
1 polymer ?
#
loop_
_entity_poly.entity_id
_entity_poly.type
_entity_poly.pdbx_seq_one_letter_code
_entity_poly.pdbx_strand_id
1 'polypeptide(L)'
;MAGVVLKKGSSVTKFDIGDEIYGNIQDFNAEENLKQLGTLAELIVVEESLIARKPKKLSFEEAASLPLAVQTAIEGFKTAGFKEGQSIFVVGGAGGVGTLVVQLAKHLYGASYIVATSSTPKVEFVKKLGADKVVDYTKTRNEDINEKYDFVYDTIGDSKNSFLVAKDDAPIVDITWPSTNPRAVYSSLTVSGENLEKLRPYLESGKLKAVIDPTGPYNFGDVIEAFRYLETGRARGKVVISPFPSQHLPSSIPSESKNNVTSEMDLKKIYVS
;
A
#
# COMPACT_ATOMS: atom_id res chain seq x y z
N MET A 1 7.39 2.97 4.29
CA MET A 1 8.52 2.99 5.25
C MET A 1 8.01 2.67 6.65
N ALA A 2 8.89 2.19 7.52
CA ALA A 2 8.69 2.12 8.97
C ALA A 2 10.03 2.44 9.66
N GLY A 3 10.01 3.09 10.82
CA GLY A 3 11.21 3.54 11.53
C GLY A 3 10.90 4.17 12.88
N VAL A 4 11.91 4.74 13.54
CA VAL A 4 11.83 5.33 14.88
C VAL A 4 12.06 6.84 14.82
N VAL A 5 11.26 7.61 15.54
CA VAL A 5 11.41 9.07 15.64
C VAL A 5 12.67 9.43 16.43
N LEU A 6 13.58 10.17 15.80
CA LEU A 6 14.82 10.66 16.42
C LEU A 6 14.75 12.12 16.84
N LYS A 7 14.07 12.97 16.04
CA LYS A 7 13.88 14.39 16.30
C LYS A 7 12.52 14.81 15.75
N LYS A 8 11.89 15.82 16.36
CA LYS A 8 10.65 16.42 15.87
C LYS A 8 10.75 17.94 15.81
N GLY A 9 10.10 18.54 14.81
CA GLY A 9 9.89 19.98 14.74
C GLY A 9 9.02 20.47 15.90
N SER A 10 9.13 21.74 16.24
CA SER A 10 8.45 22.33 17.42
C SER A 10 6.92 22.35 17.31
N SER A 11 6.35 22.19 16.10
CA SER A 11 4.91 22.10 15.87
C SER A 11 4.39 20.66 15.70
N VAL A 12 5.25 19.65 15.86
CA VAL A 12 4.83 18.24 15.91
C VAL A 12 4.21 17.94 17.27
N THR A 13 2.98 17.45 17.26
CA THR A 13 2.15 17.22 18.46
C THR A 13 1.72 15.76 18.63
N LYS A 14 1.68 14.97 17.56
CA LYS A 14 1.15 13.61 17.56
C LYS A 14 2.16 12.54 17.95
N PHE A 15 3.46 12.83 17.81
CA PHE A 15 4.55 11.88 18.01
C PHE A 15 5.64 12.46 18.90
N ASP A 16 6.34 11.58 19.61
CA ASP A 16 7.48 11.89 20.45
C ASP A 16 8.73 11.11 20.04
N ILE A 17 9.89 11.55 20.52
CA ILE A 17 11.17 10.88 20.27
C ILE A 17 11.09 9.46 20.86
N GLY A 18 11.49 8.47 20.06
CA GLY A 18 11.40 7.04 20.40
C GLY A 18 10.12 6.35 19.92
N ASP A 19 9.13 7.08 19.37
CA ASP A 19 7.95 6.44 18.79
C ASP A 19 8.32 5.63 17.54
N GLU A 20 7.82 4.39 17.46
CA GLU A 20 7.86 3.57 16.25
C GLU A 20 6.71 3.98 15.33
N ILE A 21 7.03 4.38 14.10
CA ILE A 21 6.07 4.91 13.12
C ILE A 21 6.20 4.22 11.76
N TYR A 22 5.18 4.37 10.92
CA TYR A 22 5.15 3.90 9.54
C TYR A 22 4.28 4.80 8.66
N GLY A 23 4.55 4.84 7.36
CA GLY A 23 3.81 5.71 6.44
C GLY A 23 4.24 5.66 4.98
N ASN A 24 3.45 6.33 4.14
CA ASN A 24 3.82 6.67 2.77
C ASN A 24 4.21 8.15 2.78
N ILE A 25 5.36 8.48 2.22
CA ILE A 25 6.01 9.79 2.40
C ILE A 25 5.62 10.82 1.36
N GLN A 26 4.80 10.44 0.38
CA GLN A 26 4.44 11.30 -0.72
C GLN A 26 3.00 11.80 -0.56
N ASP A 27 2.83 13.13 -0.49
CA ASP A 27 1.55 13.76 -0.76
C ASP A 27 1.42 13.99 -2.27
N PHE A 28 0.47 13.32 -2.92
CA PHE A 28 0.25 13.45 -4.36
C PHE A 28 -0.65 14.63 -4.72
N ASN A 29 -1.23 15.33 -3.73
CA ASN A 29 -2.09 16.49 -3.93
C ASN A 29 -1.35 17.83 -3.70
N ALA A 30 -0.10 17.79 -3.25
CA ALA A 30 0.71 19.00 -3.10
C ALA A 30 1.07 19.57 -4.48
N GLU A 31 0.76 20.85 -4.70
CA GLU A 31 0.78 21.50 -6.03
C GLU A 31 2.14 21.40 -6.74
N GLU A 32 3.24 21.28 -6.01
CA GLU A 32 4.56 20.95 -6.56
C GLU A 32 5.39 20.16 -5.52
N ASN A 33 6.18 19.20 -6.02
CA ASN A 33 7.24 18.42 -5.35
C ASN A 33 6.87 16.99 -4.94
N LEU A 34 7.05 16.08 -5.90
CA LEU A 34 7.51 14.74 -5.55
C LEU A 34 8.74 14.87 -4.66
N LYS A 35 8.73 14.14 -3.55
CA LYS A 35 9.80 14.17 -2.56
C LYS A 35 11.08 13.65 -3.21
N GLN A 36 12.07 14.51 -3.35
CA GLN A 36 13.33 14.15 -4.03
C GLN A 36 14.14 13.12 -3.23
N LEU A 37 14.04 13.15 -1.89
CA LEU A 37 14.71 12.23 -0.98
C LEU A 37 13.72 11.17 -0.49
N GLY A 38 13.86 9.96 -1.03
CA GLY A 38 13.01 8.80 -0.75
C GLY A 38 13.45 7.97 0.47
N THR A 39 12.80 6.81 0.65
CA THR A 39 12.91 5.98 1.87
C THR A 39 14.01 4.92 1.82
N LEU A 40 14.76 4.80 0.72
CA LEU A 40 15.92 3.91 0.63
C LEU A 40 17.15 4.65 1.17
N ALA A 41 17.07 5.07 2.42
CA ALA A 41 18.11 5.77 3.16
C ALA A 41 18.00 5.42 4.65
N GLU A 42 19.11 5.54 5.38
CA GLU A 42 19.17 5.30 6.85
C GLU A 42 18.40 6.35 7.66
N LEU A 43 18.17 7.54 7.08
CA LEU A 43 17.44 8.62 7.70
C LEU A 43 16.51 9.26 6.70
N ILE A 44 15.32 9.64 7.16
CA ILE A 44 14.37 10.42 6.37
C ILE A 44 13.67 11.45 7.21
N VAL A 45 13.32 12.56 6.56
CA VAL A 45 12.44 13.57 7.13
C VAL A 45 11.04 13.39 6.54
N VAL A 46 10.01 13.34 7.38
CA VAL A 46 8.61 13.09 6.97
C VAL A 46 7.65 14.05 7.66
N GLU A 47 6.54 14.32 7.00
CA GLU A 47 5.46 15.17 7.49
C GLU A 47 4.59 14.39 8.48
N GLU A 48 4.23 15.03 9.60
CA GLU A 48 3.38 14.42 10.64
C GLU A 48 2.05 13.87 10.10
N SER A 49 1.48 14.50 9.06
CA SER A 49 0.19 14.10 8.46
C SER A 49 0.25 12.80 7.68
N LEU A 50 1.44 12.33 7.28
CA LEU A 50 1.62 11.21 6.37
C LEU A 50 1.95 9.88 7.08
N ILE A 51 2.20 9.93 8.38
CA ILE A 51 2.63 8.79 9.19
C ILE A 51 1.64 8.45 10.30
N ALA A 52 1.72 7.20 10.76
CA ALA A 52 0.97 6.65 11.89
C ALA A 52 1.91 5.86 12.81
N ARG A 53 1.47 5.57 14.03
CA ARG A 53 2.19 4.66 14.93
C ARG A 53 2.22 3.26 14.34
N LYS A 54 3.38 2.61 14.41
CA LYS A 54 3.51 1.20 14.01
C LYS A 54 2.63 0.35 14.93
N PRO A 55 1.75 -0.52 14.41
CA PRO A 55 1.05 -1.50 15.22
C PRO A 55 2.05 -2.34 16.03
N LYS A 56 1.80 -2.53 17.34
CA LYS A 56 2.79 -3.16 18.23
C LYS A 56 3.13 -4.60 17.85
N LYS A 57 2.20 -5.29 17.19
CA LYS A 57 2.35 -6.69 16.78
C LYS A 57 3.06 -6.89 15.44
N LEU A 58 3.27 -5.83 14.68
CA LEU A 58 3.96 -5.92 13.39
C LEU A 58 5.45 -5.66 13.56
N SER A 59 6.27 -6.39 12.79
CA SER A 59 7.66 -6.03 12.58
C SER A 59 7.79 -4.73 11.78
N PHE A 60 9.00 -4.15 11.73
CA PHE A 60 9.27 -2.99 10.88
C PHE A 60 9.10 -3.32 9.38
N GLU A 61 9.50 -4.51 8.96
CA GLU A 61 9.33 -4.99 7.58
C GLU A 61 7.85 -5.10 7.21
N GLU A 62 7.06 -5.72 8.09
CA GLU A 62 5.61 -5.86 7.88
C GLU A 62 4.95 -4.49 7.82
N ALA A 63 5.27 -3.60 8.75
CA ALA A 63 4.76 -2.23 8.74
C ALA A 63 5.19 -1.47 7.49
N ALA A 64 6.46 -1.53 7.09
CA ALA A 64 6.97 -0.82 5.91
C ALA A 64 6.29 -1.28 4.61
N SER A 65 5.80 -2.52 4.55
CA SER A 65 5.15 -3.12 3.39
C SER A 65 3.75 -2.55 3.08
N LEU A 66 3.08 -1.96 4.08
CA LEU A 66 1.65 -1.63 4.02
C LEU A 66 1.31 -0.26 3.38
N PRO A 67 1.95 0.88 3.74
CA PRO A 67 1.33 2.20 3.63
C PRO A 67 0.80 2.58 2.27
N LEU A 68 1.60 2.40 1.21
CA LEU A 68 1.16 2.74 -0.14
C LEU A 68 0.03 1.80 -0.57
N ALA A 69 0.26 0.49 -0.48
CA ALA A 69 -0.65 -0.50 -1.05
C ALA A 69 -2.01 -0.56 -0.33
N VAL A 70 -2.03 -0.42 1.00
CA VAL A 70 -3.28 -0.48 1.78
C VAL A 70 -4.14 0.75 1.56
N GLN A 71 -3.52 1.93 1.46
CA GLN A 71 -4.24 3.17 1.19
C GLN A 71 -4.75 3.19 -0.24
N THR A 72 -3.98 2.69 -1.22
CA THR A 72 -4.47 2.50 -2.59
C THR A 72 -5.70 1.60 -2.62
N ALA A 73 -5.65 0.45 -1.94
CA ALA A 73 -6.78 -0.46 -1.87
C ALA A 73 -8.04 0.21 -1.29
N ILE A 74 -7.91 0.93 -0.17
CA ILE A 74 -9.02 1.65 0.48
C ILE A 74 -9.58 2.75 -0.41
N GLU A 75 -8.71 3.49 -1.08
CA GLU A 75 -9.13 4.61 -1.92
C GLU A 75 -9.93 4.13 -3.14
N GLY A 76 -9.60 2.96 -3.70
CA GLY A 76 -10.39 2.36 -4.76
C GLY A 76 -11.82 2.03 -4.33
N PHE A 77 -11.99 1.42 -3.15
CA PHE A 77 -13.34 1.16 -2.61
C PHE A 77 -14.15 2.44 -2.39
N LYS A 78 -13.50 3.52 -1.94
CA LYS A 78 -14.14 4.83 -1.73
C LYS A 78 -14.52 5.51 -3.04
N THR A 79 -13.57 5.58 -3.97
CA THR A 79 -13.70 6.29 -5.27
C THR A 79 -14.94 5.83 -6.03
N ALA A 80 -15.20 4.53 -6.02
CA ALA A 80 -16.34 3.98 -6.75
C ALA A 80 -17.48 3.49 -5.85
N GLY A 81 -17.46 3.85 -4.56
CA GLY A 81 -18.58 3.68 -3.64
C GLY A 81 -19.03 2.23 -3.42
N PHE A 82 -18.09 1.34 -3.07
CA PHE A 82 -18.43 -0.05 -2.73
C PHE A 82 -19.42 -0.11 -1.56
N LYS A 83 -20.42 -0.98 -1.67
CA LYS A 83 -21.47 -1.19 -0.68
C LYS A 83 -21.36 -2.60 -0.09
N GLU A 84 -21.59 -2.70 1.21
CA GLU A 84 -21.66 -3.98 1.91
C GLU A 84 -22.65 -4.94 1.22
N GLY A 85 -22.29 -6.21 1.14
CA GLY A 85 -23.08 -7.25 0.46
C GLY A 85 -22.90 -7.32 -1.06
N GLN A 86 -22.13 -6.42 -1.68
CA GLN A 86 -21.79 -6.52 -3.10
C GLN A 86 -20.79 -7.65 -3.37
N SER A 87 -20.90 -8.24 -4.57
CA SER A 87 -19.89 -9.15 -5.11
C SER A 87 -18.75 -8.36 -5.78
N ILE A 88 -17.51 -8.81 -5.62
CA ILE A 88 -16.33 -8.13 -6.15
C ILE A 88 -15.46 -9.06 -7.01
N PHE A 89 -14.95 -8.53 -8.12
CA PHE A 89 -13.92 -9.16 -8.94
C PHE A 89 -12.61 -8.36 -8.88
N VAL A 90 -11.55 -8.96 -8.33
CA VAL A 90 -10.23 -8.34 -8.15
C VAL A 90 -9.27 -8.87 -9.21
N VAL A 91 -8.81 -8.01 -10.10
CA VAL A 91 -7.75 -8.37 -11.07
C VAL A 91 -6.40 -8.25 -10.39
N GLY A 92 -5.61 -9.32 -10.36
CA GLY A 92 -4.26 -9.30 -9.76
C GLY A 92 -4.22 -9.54 -8.25
N GLY A 93 -5.05 -10.45 -7.73
CA GLY A 93 -5.25 -10.68 -6.29
C GLY A 93 -4.01 -11.12 -5.49
N ALA A 94 -2.91 -11.51 -6.14
CA ALA A 94 -1.67 -11.89 -5.48
C ALA A 94 -0.60 -10.79 -5.40
N GLY A 95 -0.84 -9.62 -6.01
CA GLY A 95 0.10 -8.51 -6.01
C GLY A 95 0.08 -7.68 -4.71
N GLY A 96 0.95 -6.67 -4.63
CA GLY A 96 1.05 -5.82 -3.45
C GLY A 96 -0.27 -5.14 -3.04
N VAL A 97 -1.03 -4.62 -4.00
CA VAL A 97 -2.36 -4.03 -3.73
C VAL A 97 -3.44 -5.10 -3.68
N GLY A 98 -3.47 -6.03 -4.65
CA GLY A 98 -4.52 -7.04 -4.75
C GLY A 98 -4.67 -7.91 -3.50
N THR A 99 -3.56 -8.27 -2.84
CA THR A 99 -3.60 -9.04 -1.59
C THR A 99 -4.33 -8.30 -0.46
N LEU A 100 -4.26 -6.97 -0.44
CA LEU A 100 -4.94 -6.12 0.54
C LEU A 100 -6.39 -5.85 0.12
N VAL A 101 -6.67 -5.69 -1.18
CA VAL A 101 -8.05 -5.57 -1.69
C VAL A 101 -8.89 -6.79 -1.29
N VAL A 102 -8.36 -8.00 -1.47
CA VAL A 102 -9.06 -9.25 -1.09
C VAL A 102 -9.37 -9.28 0.41
N GLN A 103 -8.37 -8.98 1.25
CA GLN A 103 -8.54 -8.99 2.71
C GLN A 103 -9.51 -7.90 3.18
N LEU A 104 -9.42 -6.69 2.63
CA LEU A 104 -10.29 -5.57 2.96
C LEU A 104 -11.74 -5.84 2.52
N ALA A 105 -11.94 -6.40 1.32
CA ALA A 105 -13.25 -6.82 0.85
C ALA A 105 -13.94 -7.76 1.85
N LYS A 106 -13.19 -8.74 2.38
CA LYS A 106 -13.72 -9.71 3.34
C LYS A 106 -13.96 -9.13 4.72
N HIS A 107 -12.97 -8.43 5.27
CA HIS A 107 -12.92 -8.12 6.70
C HIS A 107 -13.40 -6.72 7.07
N LEU A 108 -13.46 -5.82 6.09
CA LEU A 108 -13.76 -4.40 6.33
C LEU A 108 -14.98 -3.92 5.55
N TYR A 109 -15.14 -4.36 4.31
CA TYR A 109 -16.23 -3.92 3.43
C TYR A 109 -17.40 -4.90 3.36
N GLY A 110 -17.28 -6.11 3.92
CA GLY A 110 -18.38 -7.07 3.99
C GLY A 110 -18.87 -7.53 2.62
N ALA A 111 -17.96 -7.78 1.68
CA ALA A 111 -18.31 -8.34 0.38
C ALA A 111 -19.00 -9.71 0.54
N SER A 112 -20.08 -9.94 -0.19
CA SER A 112 -20.84 -11.19 -0.14
C SER A 112 -20.12 -12.34 -0.86
N TYR A 113 -19.36 -12.00 -1.90
CA TYR A 113 -18.62 -12.95 -2.71
C TYR A 113 -17.41 -12.27 -3.36
N ILE A 114 -16.23 -12.86 -3.15
CA ILE A 114 -14.95 -12.31 -3.56
C ILE A 114 -14.33 -13.24 -4.59
N VAL A 115 -14.18 -12.74 -5.81
CA VAL A 115 -13.44 -13.42 -6.88
C VAL A 115 -12.17 -12.64 -7.15
N ALA A 116 -11.06 -13.34 -7.35
CA ALA A 116 -9.79 -12.72 -7.70
C ALA A 116 -9.09 -13.47 -8.83
N THR A 117 -8.33 -12.77 -9.67
CA THR A 117 -7.46 -13.41 -10.66
C THR A 117 -6.06 -13.62 -10.11
N SER A 118 -5.44 -14.74 -10.46
CA SER A 118 -4.06 -15.07 -10.12
C SER A 118 -3.51 -16.14 -11.07
N SER A 119 -2.21 -16.39 -11.07
CA SER A 119 -1.64 -17.51 -11.82
C SER A 119 -1.75 -18.81 -11.03
N THR A 120 -1.72 -19.96 -11.73
CA THR A 120 -1.83 -21.30 -11.13
C THR A 120 -1.09 -21.47 -9.80
N PRO A 121 0.21 -21.12 -9.67
CA PRO A 121 0.96 -21.38 -8.43
C PRO A 121 0.50 -20.57 -7.22
N LYS A 122 -0.27 -19.49 -7.45
CA LYS A 122 -0.70 -18.53 -6.44
C LYS A 122 -2.19 -18.66 -6.07
N VAL A 123 -2.92 -19.60 -6.68
CA VAL A 123 -4.36 -19.79 -6.47
C VAL A 123 -4.70 -20.04 -5.01
N GLU A 124 -4.08 -21.05 -4.38
CA GLU A 124 -4.36 -21.39 -2.98
C GLU A 124 -3.92 -20.30 -2.00
N PHE A 125 -2.88 -19.55 -2.36
CA PHE A 125 -2.45 -18.39 -1.59
C PHE A 125 -3.55 -17.31 -1.57
N VAL A 126 -4.13 -16.96 -2.72
CA VAL A 126 -5.17 -15.93 -2.81
C VAL A 126 -6.47 -16.37 -2.12
N LYS A 127 -6.83 -17.65 -2.19
CA LYS A 127 -7.97 -18.20 -1.41
C LYS A 127 -7.77 -18.00 0.10
N LYS A 128 -6.58 -18.28 0.62
CA LYS A 128 -6.26 -18.09 2.06
C LYS A 128 -6.34 -16.64 2.52
N LEU A 129 -6.27 -15.66 1.61
CA LEU A 129 -6.47 -14.25 1.93
C LEU A 129 -7.95 -13.87 2.08
N GLY A 130 -8.88 -14.72 1.65
CA GLY A 130 -10.31 -14.50 1.77
C GLY A 130 -11.09 -14.52 0.46
N ALA A 131 -10.44 -14.81 -0.69
CA ALA A 131 -11.17 -14.99 -1.94
C ALA A 131 -11.99 -16.29 -1.92
N ASP A 132 -13.28 -16.20 -2.23
CA ASP A 132 -14.18 -17.35 -2.28
C ASP A 132 -13.95 -18.16 -3.58
N LYS A 133 -13.59 -17.49 -4.68
CA LYS A 133 -13.16 -18.11 -5.96
C LYS A 133 -11.91 -17.41 -6.49
N VAL A 134 -11.01 -18.19 -7.10
CA VAL A 134 -9.85 -17.63 -7.81
C VAL A 134 -9.87 -18.09 -9.24
N VAL A 135 -9.84 -17.14 -10.17
CA VAL A 135 -9.74 -17.41 -11.61
C VAL A 135 -8.26 -17.47 -11.98
N ASP A 136 -7.86 -18.62 -12.54
CA ASP A 136 -6.52 -18.82 -13.07
C ASP A 136 -6.43 -18.18 -14.46
N TYR A 137 -5.86 -16.98 -14.54
CA TYR A 137 -5.84 -16.21 -15.80
C TYR A 137 -5.02 -16.89 -16.91
N THR A 138 -4.17 -17.87 -16.56
CA THR A 138 -3.42 -18.64 -17.56
C THR A 138 -4.26 -19.74 -18.23
N LYS A 139 -5.50 -19.96 -17.75
CA LYS A 139 -6.41 -21.02 -18.23
C LYS A 139 -7.78 -20.48 -18.65
N THR A 140 -8.22 -19.37 -18.08
CA THR A 140 -9.54 -18.79 -18.32
C THR A 140 -9.39 -17.31 -18.59
N ARG A 141 -9.88 -16.85 -19.74
CA ARG A 141 -9.90 -15.42 -20.09
C ARG A 141 -11.17 -14.79 -19.55
N ASN A 142 -11.16 -13.47 -19.36
CA ASN A 142 -12.33 -12.76 -18.82
C ASN A 142 -13.59 -12.90 -19.70
N GLU A 143 -13.43 -13.00 -21.02
CA GLU A 143 -14.53 -13.23 -21.96
C GLU A 143 -15.23 -14.58 -21.78
N ASP A 144 -14.51 -15.57 -21.22
CA ASP A 144 -15.03 -16.91 -20.98
C ASP A 144 -15.78 -16.99 -19.62
N ILE A 145 -15.84 -15.89 -18.85
CA ILE A 145 -16.50 -15.81 -17.54
C ILE A 145 -17.93 -15.28 -17.72
N ASN A 146 -18.89 -16.18 -17.46
CA ASN A 146 -20.31 -15.87 -17.58
C ASN A 146 -20.84 -15.09 -16.37
N GLU A 147 -20.29 -15.31 -15.16
CA GLU A 147 -20.72 -14.59 -13.97
C GLU A 147 -20.32 -13.11 -14.02
N LYS A 148 -21.24 -12.23 -13.59
CA LYS A 148 -21.03 -10.77 -13.53
C LYS A 148 -21.06 -10.26 -12.09
N TYR A 149 -20.19 -9.30 -11.79
CA TYR A 149 -19.95 -8.81 -10.44
C TYR A 149 -20.41 -7.38 -10.25
N ASP A 150 -20.80 -7.03 -9.02
CA ASP A 150 -21.29 -5.69 -8.65
C ASP A 150 -20.18 -4.64 -8.60
N PHE A 151 -18.93 -5.08 -8.49
CA PHE A 151 -17.76 -4.21 -8.42
C PHE A 151 -16.56 -4.90 -9.06
N VAL A 152 -15.82 -4.19 -9.92
CA VAL A 152 -14.54 -4.66 -10.47
C VAL A 152 -13.42 -3.77 -9.96
N TYR A 153 -12.39 -4.40 -9.39
CA TYR A 153 -11.19 -3.72 -8.92
C TYR A 153 -10.00 -4.21 -9.74
N ASP A 154 -9.51 -3.38 -10.65
CA ASP A 154 -8.36 -3.66 -11.50
C ASP A 154 -7.07 -3.12 -10.90
N THR A 155 -6.12 -4.01 -10.57
CA THR A 155 -4.79 -3.63 -10.06
C THR A 155 -3.67 -3.81 -11.09
N ILE A 156 -4.01 -4.06 -12.35
CA ILE A 156 -3.06 -4.40 -13.43
C ILE A 156 -3.08 -3.35 -14.55
N GLY A 157 -4.23 -2.71 -14.77
CA GLY A 157 -4.45 -1.76 -15.86
C GLY A 157 -5.05 -2.36 -17.12
N ASP A 158 -5.73 -3.49 -16.98
CA ASP A 158 -6.37 -4.19 -18.08
C ASP A 158 -7.89 -4.00 -18.06
N SER A 159 -8.34 -2.79 -17.74
CA SER A 159 -9.75 -2.42 -17.70
C SER A 159 -10.49 -2.68 -19.02
N LYS A 160 -9.79 -2.67 -20.16
CA LYS A 160 -10.32 -3.13 -21.46
C LYS A 160 -10.75 -4.59 -21.50
N ASN A 161 -10.33 -5.43 -20.55
CA ASN A 161 -10.73 -6.82 -20.45
C ASN A 161 -11.49 -7.09 -19.15
N SER A 162 -11.15 -6.43 -18.05
CA SER A 162 -11.84 -6.65 -16.76
C SER A 162 -13.25 -6.04 -16.73
N PHE A 163 -13.57 -5.06 -17.58
CA PHE A 163 -14.95 -4.57 -17.72
C PHE A 163 -15.94 -5.66 -18.15
N LEU A 164 -15.47 -6.71 -18.85
CA LEU A 164 -16.33 -7.78 -19.36
C LEU A 164 -17.02 -8.57 -18.26
N VAL A 165 -16.46 -8.59 -17.05
CA VAL A 165 -17.05 -9.29 -15.90
C VAL A 165 -17.85 -8.36 -14.98
N ALA A 166 -17.91 -7.07 -15.29
CA ALA A 166 -18.76 -6.13 -14.59
C ALA A 166 -20.24 -6.32 -15.00
N LYS A 167 -21.18 -6.11 -14.08
CA LYS A 167 -22.57 -5.81 -14.46
C LYS A 167 -22.61 -4.48 -15.25
N ASP A 168 -23.72 -4.22 -15.95
CA ASP A 168 -23.84 -3.07 -16.86
C ASP A 168 -23.55 -1.73 -16.18
N ASP A 169 -24.08 -1.53 -14.97
CA ASP A 169 -23.89 -0.31 -14.16
C ASP A 169 -22.87 -0.48 -13.02
N ALA A 170 -22.15 -1.61 -12.99
CA ALA A 170 -21.18 -1.84 -11.94
C ALA A 170 -19.97 -0.90 -12.09
N PRO A 171 -19.49 -0.29 -10.98
CA PRO A 171 -18.23 0.44 -10.98
C PRO A 171 -17.05 -0.46 -11.34
N ILE A 172 -16.13 0.11 -12.13
CA ILE A 172 -14.83 -0.47 -12.46
C ILE A 172 -13.77 0.50 -11.98
N VAL A 173 -13.02 0.12 -10.96
CA VAL A 173 -11.89 0.90 -10.46
C VAL A 173 -10.61 0.41 -11.13
N ASP A 174 -9.79 1.34 -11.61
CA ASP A 174 -8.46 1.07 -12.12
C ASP A 174 -7.45 1.95 -11.38
N ILE A 175 -6.41 1.35 -10.79
CA ILE A 175 -5.36 2.11 -10.08
C ILE A 175 -4.18 2.45 -10.99
N THR A 176 -4.24 2.07 -12.27
CA THR A 176 -3.23 2.42 -13.26
C THR A 176 -3.77 3.54 -14.15
N TRP A 177 -2.91 4.50 -14.43
CA TRP A 177 -3.21 5.61 -15.33
C TRP A 177 -2.38 5.51 -16.60
N PRO A 178 -2.97 5.74 -17.79
CA PRO A 178 -4.40 5.94 -18.04
C PRO A 178 -5.18 4.62 -18.03
N SER A 179 -6.46 4.66 -17.64
CA SER A 179 -7.33 3.49 -17.74
C SER A 179 -7.58 3.11 -19.21
N THR A 180 -7.64 1.80 -19.49
CA THR A 180 -7.76 1.28 -20.87
C THR A 180 -9.21 1.12 -21.33
N ASN A 181 -10.19 1.35 -20.44
CA ASN A 181 -11.62 1.38 -20.77
C ASN A 181 -12.27 2.68 -20.28
N PRO A 182 -13.13 3.35 -21.08
CA PRO A 182 -13.78 4.60 -20.68
C PRO A 182 -14.80 4.46 -19.53
N ARG A 183 -15.29 3.24 -19.22
CA ARG A 183 -16.12 2.98 -18.04
C ARG A 183 -15.32 2.90 -16.74
N ALA A 184 -14.00 2.72 -16.84
CA ALA A 184 -13.16 2.61 -15.67
C ALA A 184 -12.90 3.99 -15.07
N VAL A 185 -13.02 4.07 -13.75
CA VAL A 185 -12.70 5.26 -12.96
C VAL A 185 -11.29 5.06 -12.40
N TYR A 186 -10.39 5.96 -12.77
CA TYR A 186 -9.06 6.00 -12.16
C TYR A 186 -9.15 6.39 -10.69
N SER A 187 -8.58 5.56 -9.81
CA SER A 187 -8.47 5.87 -8.39
C SER A 187 -7.09 6.45 -8.10
N SER A 188 -7.03 7.77 -7.90
CA SER A 188 -5.83 8.44 -7.39
C SER A 188 -5.67 8.18 -5.90
N LEU A 189 -4.44 7.96 -5.44
CA LEU A 189 -4.14 7.68 -4.04
C LEU A 189 -4.11 8.97 -3.20
N THR A 190 -4.95 9.04 -2.17
CA THR A 190 -4.79 10.03 -1.08
C THR A 190 -4.01 9.41 0.08
N VAL A 191 -2.88 10.02 0.42
CA VAL A 191 -2.04 9.57 1.54
C VAL A 191 -2.42 10.29 2.83
N SER A 192 -2.64 9.53 3.89
CA SER A 192 -3.05 10.02 5.19
C SER A 192 -2.64 9.07 6.31
N GLY A 193 -1.83 9.57 7.24
CA GLY A 193 -1.51 8.89 8.49
C GLY A 193 -2.75 8.58 9.33
N GLU A 194 -3.78 9.43 9.28
CA GLU A 194 -5.04 9.17 9.98
C GLU A 194 -5.78 7.95 9.42
N ASN A 195 -5.76 7.77 8.10
CA ASN A 195 -6.32 6.56 7.48
C ASN A 195 -5.55 5.30 7.92
N LEU A 196 -4.23 5.38 8.09
CA LEU A 196 -3.42 4.29 8.62
C LEU A 196 -3.73 3.98 10.09
N GLU A 197 -3.96 5.00 10.94
CA GLU A 197 -4.36 4.80 12.34
C GLU A 197 -5.71 4.07 12.45
N LYS A 198 -6.68 4.39 11.56
CA LYS A 198 -7.97 3.70 11.51
C LYS A 198 -7.85 2.20 11.23
N LEU A 199 -6.76 1.76 10.61
CA LEU A 199 -6.50 0.34 10.31
C LEU A 199 -5.81 -0.42 11.44
N ARG A 200 -5.26 0.28 12.42
CA ARG A 200 -4.49 -0.33 13.52
C ARG A 200 -5.24 -1.47 14.21
N PRO A 201 -6.54 -1.37 14.56
CA PRO A 201 -7.25 -2.48 15.20
C PRO A 201 -7.30 -3.76 14.34
N TYR A 202 -7.41 -3.63 13.01
CA TYR A 202 -7.47 -4.76 12.09
C TYR A 202 -6.12 -5.43 11.89
N LEU A 203 -5.05 -4.62 11.88
CA LEU A 203 -3.67 -5.09 11.84
C LEU A 203 -3.31 -5.81 13.14
N GLU A 204 -3.66 -5.24 14.29
CA GLU A 204 -3.38 -5.85 15.60
C GLU A 204 -4.26 -7.07 15.91
N SER A 205 -5.46 -7.16 15.36
CA SER A 205 -6.28 -8.36 15.45
C SER A 205 -5.87 -9.45 14.47
N GLY A 206 -4.98 -9.15 13.51
CA GLY A 206 -4.59 -10.04 12.42
C GLY A 206 -5.70 -10.29 11.39
N LYS A 207 -6.77 -9.46 11.37
CA LYS A 207 -7.81 -9.51 10.32
C LYS A 207 -7.28 -8.94 9.01
N LEU A 208 -6.38 -7.96 9.10
CA LEU A 208 -5.61 -7.47 7.97
C LEU A 208 -4.15 -7.83 8.22
N LYS A 209 -3.50 -8.49 7.25
CA LYS A 209 -2.12 -8.96 7.40
C LYS A 209 -1.23 -8.37 6.32
N ALA A 210 -0.02 -7.99 6.72
CA ALA A 210 1.07 -7.72 5.79
C ALA A 210 1.41 -9.00 5.01
N VAL A 211 1.69 -8.86 3.72
CA VAL A 211 2.13 -9.95 2.86
C VAL A 211 3.47 -9.55 2.26
N ILE A 212 4.55 -10.07 2.83
CA ILE A 212 5.90 -9.93 2.28
C ILE A 212 6.16 -11.10 1.33
N ASP A 213 6.79 -10.81 0.20
CA ASP A 213 7.21 -11.83 -0.74
C ASP A 213 8.22 -12.78 -0.08
N PRO A 214 8.10 -14.11 -0.26
CA PRO A 214 9.04 -15.07 0.31
C PRO A 214 10.50 -14.91 -0.17
N THR A 215 10.77 -14.17 -1.25
CA THR A 215 12.14 -13.88 -1.68
C THR A 215 12.82 -12.77 -0.89
N GLY A 216 12.07 -12.03 -0.07
CA GLY A 216 12.59 -10.98 0.80
C GLY A 216 12.46 -11.29 2.29
N PRO A 217 12.85 -10.35 3.17
CA PRO A 217 13.36 -9.01 2.84
C PRO A 217 14.73 -9.07 2.15
N TYR A 218 15.00 -8.07 1.29
CA TYR A 218 16.29 -7.89 0.62
C TYR A 218 17.16 -6.95 1.44
N ASN A 219 18.44 -7.24 1.60
CA ASN A 219 19.35 -6.32 2.30
C ASN A 219 19.48 -5.01 1.51
N PHE A 220 19.86 -3.93 2.18
CA PHE A 220 20.08 -2.64 1.50
C PHE A 220 21.12 -2.70 0.37
N GLY A 221 22.14 -3.55 0.48
CA GLY A 221 23.11 -3.78 -0.59
C GLY A 221 22.53 -4.43 -1.85
N ASP A 222 21.38 -5.10 -1.72
CA ASP A 222 20.72 -5.88 -2.77
C ASP A 222 19.55 -5.12 -3.44
N VAL A 223 19.45 -3.81 -3.24
CA VAL A 223 18.34 -2.98 -3.75
C VAL A 223 18.15 -3.15 -5.26
N ILE A 224 19.22 -3.20 -6.05
CA ILE A 224 19.12 -3.38 -7.51
C ILE A 224 18.46 -4.72 -7.84
N GLU A 225 18.81 -5.78 -7.12
CA GLU A 225 18.23 -7.12 -7.31
C GLU A 225 16.75 -7.15 -6.91
N ALA A 226 16.39 -6.46 -5.82
CA ALA A 226 15.01 -6.32 -5.38
C ALA A 226 14.13 -5.61 -6.43
N PHE A 227 14.64 -4.55 -7.07
CA PHE A 227 13.94 -3.87 -8.16
C PHE A 227 13.82 -4.76 -9.40
N ARG A 228 14.88 -5.44 -9.82
CA ARG A 228 14.82 -6.41 -10.94
C ARG A 228 13.77 -7.48 -10.69
N TYR A 229 13.71 -8.03 -9.48
CA TYR A 229 12.70 -9.03 -9.11
C TYR A 229 11.29 -8.44 -9.18
N LEU A 230 11.07 -7.23 -8.65
CA LEU A 230 9.79 -6.55 -8.70
C LEU A 230 9.31 -6.33 -10.14
N GLU A 231 10.21 -5.91 -11.04
CA GLU A 231 9.95 -5.66 -12.47
C GLU A 231 9.52 -6.92 -13.24
N THR A 232 9.81 -8.12 -12.73
CA THR A 232 9.29 -9.35 -13.35
C THR A 232 7.77 -9.50 -13.25
N GLY A 233 7.11 -8.71 -12.39
CA GLY A 233 5.68 -8.84 -12.08
C GLY A 233 5.33 -10.12 -11.30
N ARG A 234 6.33 -10.87 -10.82
CA ARG A 234 6.12 -12.17 -10.16
C ARG A 234 5.99 -12.09 -8.65
N ALA A 235 6.13 -10.91 -8.05
CA ALA A 235 5.96 -10.74 -6.62
C ALA A 235 4.59 -11.26 -6.13
N ARG A 236 4.60 -11.87 -4.94
CA ARG A 236 3.47 -12.34 -4.15
C ARG A 236 3.39 -11.45 -2.90
N GLY A 237 2.65 -10.36 -3.00
CA GLY A 237 2.63 -9.31 -1.98
C GLY A 237 3.70 -8.26 -2.22
N LYS A 238 4.51 -7.98 -1.19
CA LYS A 238 5.42 -6.82 -1.13
C LYS A 238 6.88 -7.25 -1.09
N VAL A 239 7.67 -6.63 -1.96
CA VAL A 239 9.14 -6.63 -1.85
C VAL A 239 9.53 -5.56 -0.82
N VAL A 240 10.34 -5.94 0.17
CA VAL A 240 10.76 -5.07 1.28
C VAL A 240 12.29 -5.06 1.34
N ILE A 241 12.86 -3.88 1.62
CA ILE A 241 14.29 -3.70 1.87
C ILE A 241 14.51 -3.62 3.38
N SER A 242 15.26 -4.56 3.94
CA SER A 242 15.69 -4.64 5.34
C SER A 242 16.74 -5.76 5.49
N PRO A 243 17.73 -5.63 6.40
CA PRO A 243 18.05 -4.46 7.21
C PRO A 243 18.79 -3.39 6.42
N PHE A 244 18.77 -2.18 6.96
CA PHE A 244 19.67 -1.09 6.55
C PHE A 244 21.03 -1.25 7.26
N PRO A 245 22.13 -0.76 6.67
CA PRO A 245 23.42 -0.77 7.34
C PRO A 245 23.28 -0.01 8.66
N SER A 246 23.78 -0.58 9.76
CA SER A 246 23.88 0.15 11.02
C SER A 246 25.15 1.00 10.98
N GLN A 247 25.12 2.21 10.41
CA GLN A 247 26.16 3.17 10.76
C GLN A 247 25.84 3.75 12.13
N HIS A 248 26.89 4.09 12.89
CA HIS A 248 26.74 4.82 14.14
C HIS A 248 25.87 6.05 13.89
N LEU A 249 24.59 5.96 14.26
CA LEU A 249 23.71 7.12 14.33
C LEU A 249 24.51 8.18 15.09
N PRO A 250 24.76 9.35 14.49
CA PRO A 250 25.58 10.33 15.16
C PRO A 250 24.92 10.61 16.51
N SER A 251 25.70 10.51 17.59
CA SER A 251 25.24 10.69 18.97
C SER A 251 24.54 12.05 19.20
N SER A 252 24.70 12.96 18.24
CA SER A 252 23.88 14.13 18.03
C SER A 252 23.73 14.39 16.52
N ILE A 253 22.50 14.61 16.04
CA ILE A 253 22.28 15.23 14.72
C ILE A 253 22.86 16.66 14.81
N PRO A 254 23.66 17.14 13.83
CA PRO A 254 24.28 18.45 13.91
C PRO A 254 23.26 19.53 14.29
N SER A 255 23.55 20.30 15.34
CA SER A 255 22.76 21.48 15.68
C SER A 255 22.76 22.42 14.48
N GLU A 256 21.59 22.86 14.05
CA GLU A 256 21.43 23.84 12.97
C GLU A 256 22.45 24.98 13.13
N SER A 257 23.29 25.17 12.11
CA SER A 257 24.08 26.39 11.98
C SER A 257 23.10 27.57 12.05
N LYS A 258 23.34 28.51 12.96
CA LYS A 258 22.56 29.75 13.16
C LYS A 258 22.57 30.67 11.92
N ASN A 259 22.07 30.19 10.79
CA ASN A 259 21.63 31.03 9.70
C ASN A 259 20.12 31.18 9.87
N ASN A 260 19.71 32.41 10.20
CA ASN A 260 18.34 32.85 10.49
C ASN A 260 17.40 32.68 9.27
N VAL A 261 17.10 31.43 8.93
CA VAL A 261 15.91 31.06 8.16
C VAL A 261 15.41 29.76 8.78
N THR A 262 14.77 29.84 9.95
CA THR A 262 13.82 28.81 10.35
C THR A 262 12.69 28.84 9.33
N SER A 263 12.87 28.10 8.24
CA SER A 263 11.83 27.97 7.23
C SER A 263 10.60 27.36 7.93
N GLU A 264 9.40 27.88 7.67
CA GLU A 264 8.14 27.31 8.18
C GLU A 264 8.02 25.80 7.91
N MET A 265 8.77 25.31 6.91
CA MET A 265 8.85 23.90 6.53
C MET A 265 9.42 22.98 7.63
N ASP A 266 10.25 23.44 8.56
CA ASP A 266 10.84 22.53 9.58
C ASP A 266 9.97 22.34 10.83
N LEU A 267 8.91 23.12 10.98
CA LEU A 267 8.07 23.10 12.18
C LEU A 267 7.25 21.81 12.32
N LYS A 268 6.81 21.20 11.21
CA LYS A 268 5.94 19.99 11.19
C LYS A 268 6.66 18.72 10.72
N LYS A 269 7.99 18.75 10.62
CA LYS A 269 8.81 17.65 10.13
C LYS A 269 9.28 16.74 11.27
N ILE A 270 9.40 15.46 10.97
CA ILE A 270 9.84 14.40 11.87
C ILE A 270 11.03 13.70 11.23
N TYR A 271 12.12 13.56 11.98
CA TYR A 271 13.32 12.86 11.55
C TYR A 271 13.24 11.43 12.05
N VAL A 272 13.42 10.48 11.14
CA VAL A 272 13.18 9.05 11.36
C VAL A 272 14.40 8.26 10.93
N SER A 273 14.80 7.27 11.74
CA SER A 273 15.72 6.20 11.35
C SER A 273 15.00 4.91 11.03
#